data_AF-A0A350BXS1-F1
#
_entry.id   AF-A0A350BXS1-F1
#
_cell.length_a   1.000
_cell.length_b   1.000
_cell.length_c   1.000
_cell.angle_alpha   90.00
_cell.angle_beta   90.00
_cell.angle_gamma   90.00
#
_symmetry.space_group_name_H-M   'P 1'
#
loop_
_entity.id
_entity.type
_entity.pdbx_description
1 polymer ?
#
loop_
_entity_poly.entity_id
_entity_poly.type
_entity_poly.pdbx_seq_one_letter_code
_entity_poly.pdbx_strand_id
1 'polypeptide(L)'
;SWGVGTNLITSKDCPSFGGVYKLAAVQDEETGEFIPKIKLSENTEKVTNPGNKKIVRIYDKESGKIRADLICLVDETFSEDEDMIIFDPIETWKKTKLRAGTFTLKEIMVQVFKNGECIYNDPATTMEIRERCLREQDTMWDETRRLVNPHQMYVDLSDKLFKIKSELLEQMSMEQLK
;
A
#
# COMPACT_ATOMS: atom_id res chain seq x y z
N SER A 1 -13.89 -31.91 15.14
CA SER A 1 -14.25 -30.57 14.64
C SER A 1 -14.00 -29.56 15.75
N TRP A 2 -13.66 -28.32 15.42
CA TRP A 2 -13.51 -27.23 16.38
C TRP A 2 -14.70 -26.27 16.25
N GLY A 3 -15.38 -25.97 17.33
CA GLY A 3 -16.46 -24.97 17.38
C GLY A 3 -15.99 -23.73 18.13
N VAL A 4 -15.69 -22.65 17.40
CA VAL A 4 -15.22 -21.39 18.00
C VAL A 4 -16.28 -20.32 17.76
N GLY A 5 -16.93 -19.86 18.82
CA GLY A 5 -18.00 -18.85 18.78
C GLY A 5 -17.48 -17.45 19.13
N THR A 6 -17.70 -17.04 20.38
CA THR A 6 -17.48 -15.67 20.87
C THR A 6 -16.14 -15.08 20.48
N ASN A 7 -15.02 -15.80 20.67
CA ASN A 7 -13.70 -15.26 20.37
C ASN A 7 -13.49 -14.93 18.88
N LEU A 8 -14.08 -15.73 17.97
CA LEU A 8 -13.95 -15.52 16.54
C LEU A 8 -14.83 -14.36 16.06
N ILE A 9 -16.09 -14.31 16.49
CA ILE A 9 -17.04 -13.30 16.00
C ILE A 9 -16.77 -11.90 16.55
N THR A 10 -16.14 -11.80 17.73
CA THR A 10 -15.86 -10.49 18.35
C THR A 10 -14.42 -10.01 18.19
N SER A 11 -13.50 -10.84 17.67
CA SER A 11 -12.06 -10.57 17.71
C SER A 11 -11.62 -10.16 19.13
N LYS A 12 -11.90 -11.01 20.12
CA LYS A 12 -11.91 -10.68 21.55
C LYS A 12 -10.68 -9.88 22.03
N ASP A 13 -9.49 -10.23 21.56
CA ASP A 13 -8.23 -9.61 22.01
C ASP A 13 -7.92 -8.29 21.29
N CYS A 14 -8.50 -8.07 20.10
CA CYS A 14 -8.37 -6.84 19.32
C CYS A 14 -9.67 -6.56 18.54
N PRO A 15 -10.72 -6.02 19.20
CA PRO A 15 -12.06 -5.90 18.61
C PRO A 15 -12.20 -4.75 17.60
N SER A 16 -11.13 -4.00 17.34
CA SER A 16 -11.13 -2.89 16.38
C SER A 16 -9.86 -2.90 15.53
N PHE A 17 -10.01 -2.62 14.23
CA PHE A 17 -8.92 -2.66 13.26
C PHE A 17 -8.16 -1.33 13.10
N GLY A 18 -8.70 -0.22 13.63
CA GLY A 18 -8.04 1.09 13.60
C GLY A 18 -8.02 1.79 12.23
N GLY A 19 -8.92 1.43 11.30
CA GLY A 19 -9.03 2.08 10.00
C GLY A 19 -9.32 3.59 10.10
N VAL A 20 -8.72 4.39 9.20
CA VAL A 20 -8.87 5.85 9.16
C VAL A 20 -9.12 6.35 7.73
N TYR A 21 -9.92 7.41 7.60
CA TYR A 21 -10.11 8.16 6.36
C TYR A 21 -9.41 9.52 6.47
N LYS A 22 -8.52 9.84 5.53
CA LYS A 22 -7.73 11.08 5.55
C LYS A 22 -7.62 11.67 4.15
N LEU A 23 -7.79 12.98 4.05
CA LEU A 23 -7.54 13.73 2.82
C LEU A 23 -6.06 13.65 2.46
N ALA A 24 -5.74 13.22 1.24
CA ALA A 24 -4.37 13.10 0.75
C ALA A 24 -4.03 14.06 -0.39
N ALA A 25 -5.03 14.52 -1.14
CA ALA A 25 -4.85 15.52 -2.20
C ALA A 25 -6.18 16.24 -2.48
N VAL A 26 -6.09 17.42 -3.06
CA VAL A 26 -7.23 18.19 -3.59
C VAL A 26 -6.95 18.46 -5.05
N GLN A 27 -7.94 18.23 -5.92
CA GLN A 27 -7.80 18.57 -7.33
C GLN A 27 -7.96 20.08 -7.50
N ASP A 28 -7.01 20.71 -8.19
CA ASP A 28 -7.07 22.10 -8.60
C ASP A 28 -8.04 22.25 -9.78
N GLU A 29 -8.98 23.20 -9.70
CA GLU A 29 -10.03 23.36 -10.71
C GLU A 29 -9.51 23.97 -12.02
N GLU A 30 -8.46 24.79 -11.97
CA GLU A 30 -7.92 25.48 -13.16
C GLU A 30 -6.98 24.57 -13.96
N THR A 31 -6.10 23.85 -13.27
CA THR A 31 -5.08 22.99 -13.88
C THR A 31 -5.52 21.54 -14.00
N GLY A 32 -6.49 21.11 -13.19
CA GLY A 32 -6.92 19.71 -13.08
C GLY A 32 -5.93 18.82 -12.31
N GLU A 33 -4.83 19.37 -11.78
CA GLU A 33 -3.80 18.61 -11.08
C GLU A 33 -4.17 18.32 -9.63
N PHE A 34 -3.71 17.17 -9.10
CA PHE A 34 -3.91 16.83 -7.69
C PHE A 34 -2.83 17.45 -6.81
N ILE A 35 -3.17 18.52 -6.07
CA ILE A 35 -2.31 19.15 -5.08
C ILE A 35 -2.21 18.25 -3.84
N PRO A 36 -1.02 17.72 -3.51
CA PRO A 36 -0.84 16.84 -2.36
C PRO A 36 -1.09 17.59 -1.03
N LYS A 37 -1.74 16.92 -0.07
CA LYS A 37 -2.00 17.43 1.28
C LYS A 37 -1.43 16.46 2.31
N ILE A 38 -0.77 17.01 3.32
CA ILE A 38 -0.22 16.24 4.44
C ILE A 38 -0.75 16.79 5.76
N LYS A 39 -0.98 15.88 6.72
CA LYS A 39 -1.31 16.25 8.09
C LYS A 39 -0.17 15.86 9.02
N LEU A 40 0.42 16.84 9.68
CA LEU A 40 1.40 16.63 10.73
C LEU A 40 0.74 16.08 11.99
N SER A 41 1.50 15.25 12.71
CA SER A 41 1.15 14.75 14.04
C SER A 41 2.44 14.58 14.82
N GLU A 42 2.37 14.74 16.14
CA GLU A 42 3.51 14.50 17.04
C GLU A 42 4.02 13.05 16.98
N ASN A 43 3.17 12.09 16.58
CA ASN A 43 3.60 10.75 16.27
C ASN A 43 3.87 10.63 14.76
N THR A 44 5.11 10.29 14.40
CA THR A 44 5.58 10.07 13.03
C THR A 44 4.76 9.02 12.27
N GLU A 45 4.25 7.99 12.96
CA GLU A 45 3.38 6.95 12.38
C GLU A 45 2.02 7.50 11.94
N LYS A 46 1.59 8.64 12.49
CA LYS A 46 0.30 9.27 12.17
C LYS A 46 0.41 10.27 11.03
N VAL A 47 1.62 10.58 10.58
CA VAL A 47 1.88 11.41 9.39
C VAL A 47 1.39 10.68 8.14
N THR A 48 0.58 11.36 7.36
CA THR A 48 -0.04 10.79 6.15
C THR A 48 0.92 10.76 4.97
N ASN A 49 0.77 9.78 4.09
CA ASN A 49 1.37 9.83 2.76
C ASN A 49 0.50 10.72 1.85
N PRO A 50 1.02 11.84 1.32
CA PRO A 50 0.25 12.80 0.53
C PRO A 50 -0.01 12.27 -0.90
N GLY A 51 -0.75 13.02 -1.71
CA GLY A 51 -0.96 12.76 -3.14
C GLY A 51 -2.06 11.77 -3.49
N ASN A 52 -2.47 11.77 -4.76
CA ASN A 52 -3.33 10.75 -5.36
C ASN A 52 -2.48 9.53 -5.75
N LYS A 53 -2.77 8.37 -5.17
CA LYS A 53 -1.84 7.23 -5.13
C LYS A 53 -2.47 5.94 -5.67
N LYS A 54 -1.61 5.05 -6.15
CA LYS A 54 -1.90 3.65 -6.40
C LYS A 54 -0.96 2.74 -5.60
N ILE A 55 -1.30 1.46 -5.52
CA ILE A 55 -0.45 0.44 -4.89
C ILE A 55 -0.14 -0.63 -5.92
N VAL A 56 1.15 -0.87 -6.13
CA VAL A 56 1.67 -1.89 -7.02
C VAL A 56 2.34 -2.96 -6.16
N ARG A 57 1.78 -4.17 -6.18
CA ARG A 57 2.39 -5.34 -5.55
C ARG A 57 3.45 -5.93 -6.47
N ILE A 58 4.62 -6.18 -5.90
CA ILE A 58 5.78 -6.76 -6.58
C ILE A 58 5.86 -8.23 -6.19
N TYR A 59 5.79 -9.12 -7.18
CA TYR A 59 6.02 -10.55 -6.98
C TYR A 59 7.38 -10.96 -7.56
N ASP A 60 8.04 -11.89 -6.90
CA ASP A 60 9.20 -12.58 -7.43
C ASP A 60 8.76 -13.58 -8.51
N LYS A 61 9.37 -13.53 -9.71
CA LYS A 61 8.95 -14.40 -10.83
C LYS A 61 9.28 -15.88 -10.60
N GLU A 62 10.36 -16.17 -9.88
CA GLU A 62 10.82 -17.55 -9.66
C GLU A 62 9.94 -18.26 -8.62
N SER A 63 9.73 -17.62 -7.48
CA SER A 63 8.97 -18.21 -6.36
C SER A 63 7.47 -17.93 -6.42
N GLY A 64 7.04 -16.92 -7.18
CA GLY A 64 5.66 -16.40 -7.15
C GLY A 64 5.30 -15.69 -5.84
N LYS A 65 6.27 -15.46 -4.96
CA LYS A 65 6.06 -14.85 -3.65
C LYS A 65 6.10 -13.33 -3.71
N ILE A 66 5.38 -12.67 -2.83
CA ILE A 66 5.41 -11.21 -2.72
C ILE A 66 6.78 -10.77 -2.22
N ARG A 67 7.37 -9.77 -2.88
CA ARG A 67 8.58 -9.08 -2.42
C ARG A 67 8.26 -7.85 -1.59
N ALA A 68 7.38 -6.99 -2.09
CA ALA A 68 6.97 -5.75 -1.45
C ALA A 68 5.67 -5.22 -2.05
N ASP A 69 4.97 -4.36 -1.31
CA ASP A 69 3.96 -3.45 -1.87
C ASP A 69 4.60 -2.07 -2.04
N LEU A 70 4.53 -1.51 -3.25
CA LEU A 70 5.03 -0.17 -3.57
C LEU A 70 3.87 0.81 -3.67
N ILE A 71 3.86 1.80 -2.79
CA ILE A 71 2.93 2.93 -2.86
C ILE A 71 3.54 4.01 -3.75
N CYS A 72 2.83 4.38 -4.82
CA CYS A 72 3.29 5.35 -5.82
C CYS A 72 2.15 6.29 -6.20
N LEU A 73 2.46 7.38 -6.90
CA LEU A 73 1.44 8.24 -7.50
C LEU A 73 0.76 7.53 -8.68
N VAL A 74 -0.47 7.94 -8.97
CA VAL A 74 -1.27 7.33 -10.05
C VAL A 74 -0.63 7.46 -11.44
N ASP A 75 0.17 8.51 -11.67
CA ASP A 75 0.85 8.83 -12.92
C ASP A 75 2.19 8.10 -13.10
N GLU A 76 2.72 7.46 -12.05
CA GLU A 76 3.96 6.69 -12.14
C GLU A 76 3.72 5.37 -12.88
N THR A 77 4.65 5.00 -13.75
CA THR A 77 4.64 3.73 -14.48
C THR A 77 5.95 3.00 -14.25
N PHE A 78 5.89 1.68 -14.21
CA PHE A 78 7.01 0.81 -13.92
C PHE A 78 7.01 -0.32 -14.95
N SER A 79 8.19 -0.71 -15.42
CA SER A 79 8.37 -1.78 -16.38
C SER A 79 9.02 -2.99 -15.72
N GLU A 80 8.54 -4.18 -16.03
CA GLU A 80 9.20 -5.44 -15.64
C GLU A 80 10.49 -5.70 -16.44
N ASP A 81 10.71 -4.96 -17.52
CA ASP A 81 11.88 -5.09 -18.40
C ASP A 81 13.04 -4.16 -17.99
N GLU A 82 12.86 -3.38 -16.92
CA GLU A 82 13.86 -2.46 -16.40
C GLU A 82 14.25 -2.82 -14.96
N ASP A 83 15.51 -2.53 -14.60
CA ASP A 83 15.96 -2.67 -13.22
C ASP A 83 15.22 -1.63 -12.35
N MET A 84 14.65 -2.08 -11.23
CA MET A 84 13.99 -1.21 -10.26
C MET A 84 14.75 -1.19 -8.94
N ILE A 85 14.68 -0.08 -8.21
CA ILE A 85 15.19 0.02 -6.84
C ILE A 85 14.02 0.35 -5.93
N ILE A 86 13.84 -0.47 -4.90
CA ILE A 86 12.92 -0.19 -3.79
C ILE A 86 13.73 0.00 -2.51
N PHE A 87 13.19 0.74 -1.56
CA PHE A 87 13.90 1.08 -0.33
C PHE A 87 12.94 1.28 0.84
N ASP A 88 13.44 1.01 2.05
CA ASP A 88 12.70 1.23 3.27
C ASP A 88 12.49 2.75 3.51
N PRO A 89 11.24 3.22 3.68
CA PRO A 89 10.96 4.65 3.81
C PRO A 89 11.43 5.26 5.15
N ILE A 90 11.82 4.44 6.13
CA ILE A 90 12.40 4.86 7.41
C ILE A 90 13.93 4.73 7.33
N GLU A 91 14.42 3.54 6.99
CA GLU A 91 15.85 3.21 6.90
C GLU A 91 16.33 3.30 5.45
N THR A 92 16.32 4.51 4.88
CA THR A 92 16.50 4.77 3.43
C THR A 92 17.81 4.27 2.79
N TRP A 93 18.79 3.85 3.60
CA TRP A 93 20.01 3.17 3.12
C TRP A 93 19.79 1.69 2.79
N LYS A 94 18.71 1.07 3.30
CA LYS A 94 18.31 -0.30 2.97
C LYS A 94 17.60 -0.30 1.61
N LYS A 95 18.37 -0.62 0.57
CA LYS A 95 17.90 -0.65 -0.82
C LYS A 95 17.96 -2.06 -1.37
N THR A 96 16.92 -2.45 -2.09
CA THR A 96 16.86 -3.70 -2.83
C THR A 96 16.78 -3.39 -4.31
N LYS A 97 17.73 -3.92 -5.08
CA LYS A 97 17.68 -3.86 -6.53
C LYS A 97 16.92 -5.07 -7.07
N LEU A 98 15.81 -4.80 -7.73
CA LEU A 98 15.03 -5.77 -8.51
C LEU A 98 15.57 -5.77 -9.93
N ARG A 99 15.95 -6.94 -10.44
CA ARG A 99 16.54 -7.05 -11.78
C ARG A 99 15.43 -7.17 -12.82
N ALA A 100 15.63 -6.52 -13.96
CA ALA A 100 14.78 -6.67 -15.12
C ALA A 100 14.50 -8.16 -15.39
N GLY A 101 13.23 -8.50 -15.62
CA GLY A 101 12.80 -9.86 -15.90
C GLY A 101 12.70 -10.80 -14.70
N THR A 102 13.03 -10.38 -13.46
CA THR A 102 12.96 -11.25 -12.26
C THR A 102 11.74 -11.02 -11.37
N PHE A 103 10.87 -10.07 -11.70
CA PHE A 103 9.68 -9.75 -10.93
C PHE A 103 8.48 -9.47 -11.84
N THR A 104 7.26 -9.60 -11.28
CA THR A 104 6.03 -9.09 -11.88
C THR A 104 5.40 -8.00 -11.03
N LEU A 105 4.63 -7.13 -11.69
CA LEU A 105 3.93 -6.01 -11.06
C LEU A 105 2.41 -6.19 -11.20
N LYS A 106 1.68 -5.94 -10.12
CA LYS A 106 0.22 -5.98 -10.10
C LYS A 106 -0.34 -4.79 -9.36
N GLU A 107 -1.10 -3.93 -10.03
CA GLU A 107 -1.90 -2.93 -9.34
C GLU A 107 -3.03 -3.64 -8.56
N ILE A 108 -3.09 -3.41 -7.24
CA ILE A 108 -4.03 -4.12 -6.37
C ILE A 108 -5.29 -3.32 -6.03
N MET A 109 -5.33 -2.04 -6.41
CA MET A 109 -6.53 -1.22 -6.30
C MET A 109 -7.33 -1.27 -7.60
N VAL A 110 -8.63 -1.53 -7.48
CA VAL A 110 -9.54 -1.58 -8.62
C VAL A 110 -10.62 -0.53 -8.40
N GLN A 111 -10.88 0.28 -9.43
CA GLN A 111 -11.94 1.26 -9.39
C GLN A 111 -13.31 0.56 -9.38
N VAL A 112 -14.07 0.75 -8.30
CA VAL A 112 -15.42 0.15 -8.16
C VAL A 112 -16.52 1.11 -8.63
N PHE A 113 -16.35 2.41 -8.36
CA PHE A 113 -17.29 3.45 -8.72
C PHE A 113 -16.61 4.55 -9.53
N LYS A 114 -17.34 5.10 -10.52
CA LYS A 114 -16.93 6.26 -11.30
C LYS A 114 -18.14 7.18 -11.47
N ASN A 115 -18.00 8.44 -11.06
CA ASN A 115 -19.05 9.47 -11.18
C ASN A 115 -20.41 9.05 -10.58
N GLY A 116 -20.40 8.32 -9.46
CA GLY A 116 -21.62 7.84 -8.80
C GLY A 116 -22.19 6.53 -9.35
N GLU A 117 -21.64 6.00 -10.44
CA GLU A 117 -22.07 4.74 -11.04
C GLU A 117 -21.12 3.59 -10.64
N CYS A 118 -21.71 2.44 -10.29
CA CYS A 118 -20.94 1.22 -10.07
C CYS A 118 -20.49 0.67 -11.43
N ILE A 119 -19.19 0.65 -11.68
CA ILE A 119 -18.60 0.11 -12.92
C ILE A 119 -18.05 -1.30 -12.74
N TYR A 120 -18.07 -1.80 -11.50
CA TYR A 120 -17.62 -3.14 -11.15
C TYR A 120 -18.78 -4.14 -11.34
N ASN A 121 -18.83 -4.76 -12.52
CA ASN A 121 -19.99 -5.53 -12.99
C ASN A 121 -19.93 -7.03 -12.68
N ASP A 122 -18.82 -7.54 -12.12
CA ASP A 122 -18.62 -8.96 -11.88
C ASP A 122 -18.24 -9.24 -10.40
N PRO A 123 -19.22 -9.21 -9.49
CA PRO A 123 -18.99 -9.56 -8.11
C PRO A 123 -18.75 -11.06 -7.97
N ALA A 124 -17.52 -11.42 -7.62
CA ALA A 124 -17.15 -12.77 -7.28
C ALA A 124 -18.07 -13.34 -6.17
N THR A 125 -18.48 -14.59 -6.33
CA THR A 125 -19.20 -15.35 -5.31
C THR A 125 -18.36 -15.49 -4.03
N THR A 126 -19.01 -15.75 -2.89
CA THR A 126 -18.31 -16.02 -1.62
C THR A 126 -17.27 -17.13 -1.75
N MET A 127 -17.54 -18.15 -2.56
CA MET A 127 -16.61 -19.26 -2.80
C MET A 127 -15.41 -18.81 -3.64
N GLU A 128 -15.61 -18.01 -4.68
CA GLU A 128 -14.50 -17.46 -5.47
C GLU A 128 -13.65 -16.49 -4.63
N ILE A 129 -14.27 -15.70 -3.75
CA ILE A 129 -13.55 -14.83 -2.80
C ILE A 129 -12.69 -15.67 -1.86
N ARG A 130 -13.23 -16.78 -1.33
CA ARG A 130 -12.48 -17.73 -0.49
C ARG A 130 -11.28 -18.31 -1.24
N GLU A 131 -11.50 -18.82 -2.45
CA GLU A 131 -10.43 -19.40 -3.27
C GLU A 131 -9.37 -18.36 -3.63
N ARG A 132 -9.77 -17.11 -3.93
CA ARG A 132 -8.85 -16.00 -4.14
C ARG A 132 -8.03 -15.71 -2.87
N CYS A 133 -8.67 -15.70 -1.70
CA CYS A 133 -7.99 -15.47 -0.43
C CYS A 133 -6.92 -16.54 -0.16
N LEU A 134 -7.24 -17.82 -0.41
CA LEU A 134 -6.28 -18.91 -0.27
C LEU A 134 -5.10 -18.75 -1.24
N ARG A 135 -5.37 -18.49 -2.53
CA ARG A 135 -4.31 -18.26 -3.51
C ARG A 135 -3.42 -17.07 -3.16
N GLU A 136 -3.99 -15.95 -2.72
CA GLU A 136 -3.20 -14.78 -2.32
C GLU A 136 -2.40 -15.05 -1.03
N GLN A 137 -2.93 -15.82 -0.07
CA GLN A 137 -2.15 -16.27 1.10
C GLN A 137 -0.96 -17.13 0.70
N ASP A 138 -1.10 -17.97 -0.33
CA ASP A 138 0.00 -18.80 -0.84
C ASP A 138 1.10 -17.99 -1.51
N THR A 139 0.84 -16.73 -1.90
CA THR A 139 1.89 -15.80 -2.38
C THR A 139 2.69 -15.17 -1.25
N MET A 140 2.27 -15.29 0.02
CA MET A 140 3.04 -14.78 1.15
C MET A 140 4.16 -15.75 1.55
N TRP A 141 5.25 -15.21 2.09
CA TRP A 141 6.32 -16.01 2.71
C TRP A 141 5.82 -16.66 4.00
N ASP A 142 6.30 -17.86 4.30
CA ASP A 142 5.87 -18.60 5.50
C ASP A 142 6.24 -17.84 6.78
N GLU A 143 7.36 -17.11 6.76
CA GLU A 143 7.82 -16.26 7.84
C GLU A 143 6.85 -15.13 8.16
N THR A 144 6.15 -14.60 7.16
CA THR A 144 5.11 -13.56 7.29
C THR A 144 3.80 -14.13 7.80
N ARG A 145 3.52 -15.42 7.52
CA ARG A 145 2.27 -16.09 7.91
C ARG A 145 2.28 -16.61 9.35
N ARG A 146 3.42 -16.52 10.06
CA ARG A 146 3.54 -16.97 11.45
C ARG A 146 2.60 -16.17 12.37
N LEU A 147 1.91 -16.86 13.28
CA LEU A 147 1.06 -16.21 14.28
C LEU A 147 1.85 -15.51 15.40
N VAL A 148 3.11 -15.93 15.59
CA VAL A 148 4.01 -15.41 16.63
C VAL A 148 5.23 -14.82 15.95
N ASN A 149 5.52 -13.55 16.23
CA ASN A 149 6.64 -12.80 15.67
C ASN A 149 6.75 -12.93 14.13
N PRO A 150 5.69 -12.58 13.36
CA PRO A 150 5.74 -12.63 11.91
C PRO A 150 6.80 -11.67 11.35
N HIS A 151 7.42 -12.04 10.24
CA HIS A 151 8.23 -11.09 9.47
C HIS A 151 7.28 -10.07 8.83
N GLN A 152 7.57 -8.79 9.03
CA GLN A 152 6.85 -7.70 8.38
C GLN A 152 7.04 -7.75 6.86
N MET A 153 5.94 -7.55 6.13
CA MET A 153 5.99 -7.32 4.70
C MET A 153 6.50 -5.91 4.43
N TYR A 154 7.37 -5.77 3.43
CA TYR A 154 7.83 -4.46 3.00
C TYR A 154 6.71 -3.68 2.32
N VAL A 155 6.51 -2.44 2.77
CA VAL A 155 5.57 -1.48 2.20
C VAL A 155 6.35 -0.19 1.96
N ASP A 156 6.78 -0.01 0.73
CA ASP A 156 7.74 1.03 0.34
C ASP A 156 7.03 2.19 -0.37
N LEU A 157 7.71 3.34 -0.44
CA LEU A 157 7.26 4.49 -1.22
C LEU A 157 8.10 4.60 -2.49
N SER A 158 7.50 5.01 -3.61
CA SER A 158 8.26 5.42 -4.78
C SER A 158 9.16 6.62 -4.45
N ASP A 159 10.28 6.77 -5.18
CA ASP A 159 11.19 7.91 -5.00
C ASP A 159 10.45 9.25 -5.13
N LYS A 160 9.53 9.37 -6.10
CA LYS A 160 8.73 10.57 -6.33
C LYS A 160 7.80 10.87 -5.15
N LEU A 161 7.08 9.86 -4.65
CA LEU A 161 6.17 10.03 -3.51
C LEU A 161 6.94 10.33 -2.22
N PHE A 162 8.07 9.64 -2.00
CA PHE A 162 8.94 9.90 -0.85
C PHE A 162 9.44 11.34 -0.85
N LYS A 163 9.95 11.81 -1.99
CA LYS A 163 10.41 13.19 -2.15
C LYS A 163 9.32 14.22 -1.83
N ILE A 164 8.11 14.06 -2.40
CA ILE A 164 6.97 14.95 -2.11
C ILE A 164 6.65 14.96 -0.62
N LYS A 165 6.65 13.79 0.03
CA LYS A 165 6.40 13.68 1.47
C LYS A 165 7.47 14.44 2.26
N SER A 166 8.74 14.25 1.96
CA SER A 166 9.85 14.93 2.63
C SER A 166 9.79 16.44 2.44
N GLU A 167 9.53 16.92 1.22
CA GLU A 167 9.42 18.35 0.92
C GLU A 167 8.27 19.02 1.68
N LEU A 168 7.10 18.39 1.74
CA LEU A 168 5.96 18.92 2.50
C LEU A 168 6.20 18.91 4.01
N LEU A 169 6.88 17.88 4.53
CA LEU A 169 7.26 17.84 5.95
C LEU A 169 8.20 18.99 6.30
N GLU A 170 9.22 19.23 5.48
CA GLU A 170 10.17 20.32 5.66
C GLU A 170 9.46 21.68 5.58
N GLN A 171 8.60 21.88 4.57
CA GLN A 171 7.84 23.11 4.42
C GLN A 171 6.99 23.41 5.67
N MET A 172 6.22 22.44 6.14
CA MET A 172 5.36 22.64 7.31
C MET A 172 6.16 22.82 8.60
N SER A 173 7.30 22.13 8.74
CA SER A 173 8.19 22.34 9.89
C SER A 173 8.76 23.76 9.90
N MET A 174 9.16 24.29 8.74
CA MET A 174 9.67 25.66 8.61
C MET A 174 8.57 26.72 8.83
N GLU A 175 7.33 26.45 8.42
CA GLU A 175 6.19 27.32 8.71
C GLU A 175 5.87 27.41 10.20
N GLN A 176 6.07 26.32 10.97
CA GLN A 176 5.86 26.31 12.43
C GLN A 176 6.91 27.09 13.21
N LEU A 177 8.09 27.34 12.61
CA LEU A 177 9.17 28.12 13.24
C LEU A 177 9.02 29.63 13.03
N LYS A 178 8.09 30.08 12.18
CA LYS A 178 7.78 31.50 11.92
C LYS A 178 6.71 32.01 12.89
#